data_AF-A0A511SU26-F1
#
_entry.id   AF-A0A511SU26-F1
#
_cell.length_a   1.000
_cell.length_b   1.000
_cell.length_c   1.000
_cell.angle_alpha   90.00
_cell.angle_beta   90.00
_cell.angle_gamma   90.00
#
_symmetry.space_group_name_H-M   'P 1'
#
loop_
_entity.id
_entity.type
_entity.pdbx_description
1 polymer ?
#
loop_
_entity_poly.entity_id
_entity_poly.type
_entity_poly.pdbx_seq_one_letter_code
_entity_poly.pdbx_strand_id
1 'polypeptide(L)'
;MRVAALSLCCLLCVPAIASAQDEALPPPRPSKLVPNMAKPPKLQGGLKGFASPLTLKSTDVSGASASFTAKVGFRKDTLYVGVDAKDDQLLAGDTVTLSIYFPDTGPLTTGYTWRFGFDGKRDSGASSGTPEFAQQKVNGAVERRGTTLSLVAAVPVRALPRFPSIDPMVMDVCITYEDQDGEGKGVPVSNCQSGTMVGEALRLPDEPRKALKLKPPEAVTALEPAATGWLGWDLLSYPAWAQGDEELSPESLRELVVGKPVDAKSVNVNVPESLSLTGELSFVTVLSGKNPYAVAGQCDAETELRLGLYLVTGKTARRVLEWPAATCALGRASSVELDEEDGLTIRYSNGAMMNFVWSGDHFTRTELGSR
;
A
#
# COMPACT_ATOMS: atom_id res chain seq x y z
N MET A 1 -13.01 -76.61 31.79
CA MET A 1 -12.32 -75.66 32.70
C MET A 1 -11.54 -74.72 31.81
N ARG A 2 -11.94 -73.44 31.66
CA ARG A 2 -11.35 -72.25 32.34
C ARG A 2 -9.81 -72.25 32.34
N VAL A 3 -9.04 -71.20 32.07
CA VAL A 3 -9.25 -69.76 31.76
C VAL A 3 -7.85 -69.21 31.38
N ALA A 4 -7.82 -68.29 30.42
CA ALA A 4 -6.93 -67.13 30.19
C ALA A 4 -5.37 -67.19 30.29
N ALA A 5 -4.74 -66.56 29.29
CA ALA A 5 -3.73 -65.53 29.51
C ALA A 5 -3.92 -64.41 28.46
N LEU A 6 -4.40 -63.24 28.93
CA LEU A 6 -4.34 -61.96 28.21
C LEU A 6 -2.88 -61.51 28.11
N SER A 7 -2.48 -60.98 26.96
CA SER A 7 -1.31 -60.10 26.85
C SER A 7 -1.77 -58.71 26.42
N LEU A 8 -1.32 -57.73 27.19
CA LEU A 8 -1.83 -56.37 27.28
C LEU A 8 -0.91 -55.40 26.51
N CYS A 9 -1.53 -54.53 25.71
CA CYS A 9 -1.16 -53.16 25.35
C CYS A 9 0.32 -52.75 25.14
N CYS A 10 0.64 -52.33 23.92
CA CYS A 10 1.43 -51.11 23.64
C CYS A 10 1.03 -50.56 22.26
N LEU A 11 -0.09 -49.81 22.22
CA LEU A 11 -0.46 -48.93 21.10
C LEU A 11 0.29 -47.60 21.30
N LEU A 12 1.31 -47.37 20.49
CA LEU A 12 1.95 -46.07 20.33
C LEU A 12 1.05 -45.19 19.46
N CYS A 13 0.26 -44.32 20.09
CA CYS A 13 -0.37 -43.18 19.44
C CYS A 13 0.68 -42.06 19.30
N VAL A 14 1.42 -42.05 18.19
CA VAL A 14 2.05 -40.83 17.69
C VAL A 14 1.04 -40.18 16.74
N PRO A 15 0.52 -38.98 17.01
CA PRO A 15 -0.28 -38.29 16.02
C PRO A 15 0.65 -37.88 14.88
N ALA A 16 0.54 -38.60 13.76
CA ALA A 16 1.01 -38.13 12.47
C ALA A 16 0.18 -36.90 12.11
N ILE A 17 0.69 -35.71 12.45
CA ILE A 17 0.27 -34.47 11.82
C ILE A 17 0.91 -34.51 10.43
N ALA A 18 0.22 -35.21 9.52
CA ALA A 18 0.51 -35.19 8.10
C ALA A 18 0.32 -33.76 7.59
N SER A 19 1.43 -33.16 7.19
CA SER A 19 1.62 -32.05 6.26
C SER A 19 0.34 -31.49 5.62
N ALA A 20 -0.20 -30.43 6.22
CA ALA A 20 -1.08 -29.49 5.55
C ALA A 20 -0.24 -28.29 5.07
N GLN A 21 0.71 -28.51 4.16
CA GLN A 21 1.47 -27.46 3.49
C GLN A 21 1.85 -27.94 2.09
N ASP A 22 0.86 -27.90 1.19
CA ASP A 22 1.04 -27.75 -0.25
C ASP A 22 -0.31 -27.22 -0.80
N GLU A 23 -0.79 -26.12 -0.21
CA GLU A 23 -1.68 -25.24 -0.97
C GLU A 23 -0.79 -24.63 -2.04
N ALA A 24 -0.81 -25.24 -3.22
CA ALA A 24 -0.20 -24.68 -4.41
C ALA A 24 -0.62 -23.22 -4.51
N LEU A 25 0.35 -22.30 -4.45
CA LEU A 25 0.13 -20.88 -4.65
C LEU A 25 -0.79 -20.72 -5.87
N PRO A 26 -1.88 -19.95 -5.77
CA PRO A 26 -2.81 -19.78 -6.88
C PRO A 26 -2.00 -19.36 -8.13
N PRO A 27 -2.34 -19.90 -9.32
CA PRO A 27 -1.58 -19.61 -10.52
C PRO A 27 -1.52 -18.09 -10.75
N PRO A 28 -0.38 -17.55 -11.20
CA PRO A 28 -0.21 -16.12 -11.38
C PRO A 28 -1.29 -15.58 -12.31
N ARG A 29 -1.87 -14.43 -11.92
CA ARG A 29 -2.99 -13.82 -12.63
C ARG A 29 -2.60 -13.54 -14.10
N PRO A 30 -3.41 -13.99 -15.08
CA PRO A 30 -3.18 -13.66 -16.49
C PRO A 30 -3.07 -12.14 -16.69
N SER A 31 -2.00 -11.71 -17.35
CA SER A 31 -1.72 -10.28 -17.56
C SER A 31 -1.12 -9.99 -18.93
N LYS A 32 -1.49 -8.83 -19.48
CA LYS A 32 -0.95 -8.28 -20.73
C LYS A 32 0.06 -7.19 -20.45
N LEU A 33 1.23 -7.28 -21.09
CA LEU A 33 2.25 -6.26 -20.99
C LEU A 33 1.75 -4.93 -21.60
N VAL A 34 1.85 -3.85 -20.83
CA VAL A 34 1.60 -2.49 -21.31
C VAL A 34 2.75 -2.08 -22.24
N PRO A 35 2.46 -1.66 -23.49
CA PRO A 35 3.51 -1.35 -24.46
C PRO A 35 4.28 -0.10 -24.06
N ASN A 36 5.61 -0.16 -24.17
CA ASN A 36 6.48 1.00 -24.08
C ASN A 36 6.44 1.79 -25.40
N MET A 37 5.88 2.99 -25.36
CA MET A 37 5.69 3.85 -26.51
C MET A 37 6.99 4.54 -26.92
N ALA A 38 7.12 4.90 -28.20
CA ALA A 38 8.28 5.65 -28.71
C ALA A 38 8.27 7.14 -28.34
N LYS A 39 7.10 7.70 -28.06
CA LYS A 39 6.89 9.11 -27.66
C LYS A 39 5.65 9.20 -26.77
N PRO A 40 5.58 10.16 -25.84
CA PRO A 40 4.34 10.41 -25.11
C PRO A 40 3.24 10.88 -26.07
N PRO A 41 1.97 10.49 -25.86
CA PRO A 41 0.85 11.08 -26.57
C PRO A 41 0.71 12.56 -26.20
N LYS A 42 0.14 13.36 -27.10
CA LYS A 42 -0.32 14.70 -26.72
C LYS A 42 -1.52 14.54 -25.79
N LEU A 43 -1.56 15.32 -24.70
CA LEU A 43 -2.71 15.30 -23.78
C LEU A 43 -3.98 15.80 -24.50
N GLN A 44 -3.83 16.81 -25.35
CA GLN A 44 -4.86 17.23 -26.29
C GLN A 44 -4.77 16.40 -27.58
N GLY A 45 -5.91 15.96 -28.12
CA GLY A 45 -5.90 15.11 -29.32
C GLY A 45 -6.64 13.77 -29.21
N GLY A 46 -7.03 13.35 -28.00
CA GLY A 46 -7.69 12.06 -27.75
C GLY A 46 -6.84 10.86 -28.16
N LEU A 47 -7.47 9.78 -28.60
CA LEU A 47 -6.81 8.49 -28.85
C LEU A 47 -5.83 8.42 -30.03
N LYS A 48 -5.70 9.48 -30.85
CA LYS A 48 -4.84 9.50 -32.05
C LYS A 48 -3.34 9.51 -31.71
N GLY A 49 -2.95 10.03 -30.55
CA GLY A 49 -1.55 10.14 -30.13
C GLY A 49 -0.90 8.82 -29.66
N PHE A 50 -1.70 7.80 -29.43
CA PHE A 50 -1.28 6.50 -28.91
C PHE A 50 -0.88 5.55 -30.06
N ALA A 51 0.42 5.43 -30.28
CA ALA A 51 1.00 4.49 -31.26
C ALA A 51 1.26 3.12 -30.62
N SER A 52 0.79 2.04 -31.24
CA SER A 52 0.84 0.66 -30.75
C SER A 52 0.36 0.47 -29.29
N PRO A 53 -0.86 0.96 -28.94
CA PRO A 53 -1.38 0.87 -27.58
C PRO A 53 -2.00 -0.48 -27.27
N LEU A 54 -2.14 -0.76 -25.98
CA LEU A 54 -3.10 -1.75 -25.52
C LEU A 54 -4.49 -1.11 -25.48
N THR A 55 -5.49 -1.77 -26.07
CA THR A 55 -6.86 -1.25 -26.13
C THR A 55 -7.73 -1.90 -25.07
N LEU A 56 -8.47 -1.07 -24.32
CA LEU A 56 -9.50 -1.47 -23.36
C LEU A 56 -10.86 -0.98 -23.87
N LYS A 57 -11.94 -1.66 -23.49
CA LYS A 57 -13.31 -1.30 -23.85
C LYS A 57 -14.20 -1.38 -22.62
N SER A 58 -15.26 -0.59 -22.58
CA SER A 58 -16.35 -0.80 -21.62
C SER A 58 -16.94 -2.20 -21.79
N THR A 59 -17.45 -2.76 -20.70
CA THR A 59 -18.33 -3.92 -20.76
C THR A 59 -19.70 -3.51 -21.27
N ASP A 60 -20.37 -4.41 -21.99
CA ASP A 60 -21.74 -4.18 -22.44
C ASP A 60 -22.68 -4.31 -21.24
N VAL A 61 -23.37 -3.22 -20.89
CA VAL A 61 -24.32 -3.18 -19.78
C VAL A 61 -25.72 -2.93 -20.35
N SER A 62 -26.69 -3.76 -19.95
CA SER A 62 -28.08 -3.61 -20.41
C SER A 62 -28.65 -2.27 -19.96
N GLY A 63 -29.23 -1.51 -20.91
CA GLY A 63 -29.81 -0.20 -20.66
C GLY A 63 -28.81 0.96 -20.61
N ALA A 64 -27.51 0.72 -20.85
CA ALA A 64 -26.54 1.79 -21.00
C ALA A 64 -26.63 2.44 -22.39
N SER A 65 -26.78 3.77 -22.41
CA SER A 65 -26.67 4.69 -23.57
C SER A 65 -25.20 4.95 -23.93
N ALA A 66 -24.32 4.97 -22.93
CA ALA A 66 -22.91 5.28 -23.07
C ALA A 66 -22.02 4.07 -23.37
N SER A 67 -20.83 4.32 -23.93
CA SER A 67 -19.76 3.33 -24.08
C SER A 67 -18.40 4.01 -24.12
N PHE A 68 -17.30 3.29 -23.89
CA PHE A 68 -15.97 3.88 -24.12
C PHE A 68 -15.00 2.92 -24.79
N THR A 69 -14.04 3.52 -25.49
CA THR A 69 -12.79 2.86 -25.90
C THR A 69 -11.64 3.57 -25.22
N ALA A 70 -10.71 2.82 -24.67
CA ALA A 70 -9.53 3.36 -24.02
C ALA A 70 -8.24 2.75 -24.59
N LYS A 71 -7.16 3.51 -24.49
CA LYS A 71 -5.82 3.10 -24.89
C LYS A 71 -4.86 3.33 -23.75
N VAL A 72 -4.05 2.31 -23.46
CA VAL A 72 -3.05 2.35 -22.42
C VAL A 72 -1.68 2.15 -23.05
N GLY A 73 -0.73 2.98 -22.63
CA GLY A 73 0.65 2.89 -23.06
C GLY A 73 1.57 3.50 -22.02
N PHE A 74 2.82 3.08 -22.02
CA PHE A 74 3.78 3.51 -21.03
C PHE A 74 4.95 4.23 -21.70
N ARG A 75 5.55 5.24 -21.06
CA ARG A 75 6.80 5.86 -21.53
C ARG A 75 7.61 6.39 -20.35
N LYS A 76 8.89 6.01 -20.30
CA LYS A 76 9.87 6.40 -19.27
C LYS A 76 9.42 6.02 -17.85
N ASP A 77 8.71 6.90 -17.18
CA ASP A 77 8.24 6.83 -15.80
C ASP A 77 6.74 7.17 -15.71
N THR A 78 6.02 7.20 -16.84
CA THR A 78 4.64 7.69 -16.91
C THR A 78 3.76 6.70 -17.66
N LEU A 79 2.67 6.30 -17.01
CA LEU A 79 1.55 5.59 -17.60
C LEU A 79 0.61 6.60 -18.26
N TYR A 80 0.25 6.36 -19.51
CA TYR A 80 -0.71 7.18 -20.24
C TYR A 80 -1.99 6.36 -20.45
N VAL A 81 -3.12 6.96 -20.11
CA VAL A 81 -4.45 6.38 -20.31
C VAL A 81 -5.28 7.39 -21.10
N GLY A 82 -5.64 7.01 -22.33
CA GLY A 82 -6.57 7.76 -23.16
C GLY A 82 -7.94 7.09 -23.14
N VAL A 83 -9.02 7.86 -23.10
CA VAL A 83 -10.41 7.39 -23.10
C VAL A 83 -11.21 8.25 -24.06
N ASP A 84 -11.89 7.63 -25.03
CA ASP A 84 -12.97 8.26 -25.79
C ASP A 84 -14.28 7.63 -25.31
N ALA A 85 -15.00 8.33 -24.43
CA ALA A 85 -16.33 7.96 -23.97
C ALA A 85 -17.38 8.57 -24.91
N LYS A 86 -18.27 7.75 -25.44
CA LYS A 86 -19.37 8.15 -26.31
C LYS A 86 -20.67 8.09 -25.54
N ASP A 87 -21.46 9.12 -25.71
CA ASP A 87 -22.73 9.28 -25.03
C ASP A 87 -23.75 9.91 -25.98
N ASP A 88 -25.03 9.61 -25.86
CA ASP A 88 -26.06 10.25 -26.68
C ASP A 88 -26.26 11.72 -26.25
N GLN A 89 -26.10 12.02 -24.96
CA GLN A 89 -26.13 13.39 -24.42
C GLN A 89 -25.02 13.67 -23.42
N LEU A 90 -24.00 14.43 -23.86
CA LEU A 90 -22.96 14.92 -22.96
C LEU A 90 -23.44 16.11 -22.11
N LEU A 91 -23.56 15.90 -20.81
CA LEU A 91 -24.05 16.84 -19.79
C LEU A 91 -22.98 17.16 -18.74
N ALA A 92 -22.96 18.37 -18.17
CA ALA A 92 -21.88 18.79 -17.26
C ALA A 92 -21.62 17.87 -16.05
N GLY A 93 -22.60 17.03 -15.67
CA GLY A 93 -22.49 16.04 -14.61
C GLY A 93 -21.62 14.83 -14.97
N ASP A 94 -21.44 14.52 -16.27
CA ASP A 94 -20.76 13.29 -16.67
C ASP A 94 -19.30 13.30 -16.22
N THR A 95 -18.84 12.12 -15.80
CA THR A 95 -17.54 11.97 -15.18
C THR A 95 -16.85 10.70 -15.66
N VAL A 96 -15.59 10.83 -16.07
CA VAL A 96 -14.67 9.71 -16.26
C VAL A 96 -13.88 9.53 -14.97
N THR A 97 -14.01 8.34 -14.38
CA THR A 97 -13.25 7.91 -13.21
C THR A 97 -12.19 6.91 -13.64
N LEU A 98 -10.92 7.19 -13.34
CA LEU A 98 -9.78 6.32 -13.56
C LEU A 98 -9.27 5.82 -12.22
N SER A 99 -9.28 4.51 -12.01
CA SER A 99 -8.72 3.86 -10.82
C SER A 99 -7.60 2.89 -11.20
N ILE A 100 -6.50 2.94 -10.46
CA ILE A 100 -5.37 2.02 -10.60
C ILE A 100 -5.21 1.26 -9.29
N TYR A 101 -4.98 -0.04 -9.37
CA TYR A 101 -4.78 -0.89 -8.19
C TYR A 101 -3.77 -2.01 -8.47
N PHE A 102 -2.90 -2.34 -7.51
CA PHE A 102 -1.99 -3.48 -7.57
C PHE A 102 -2.43 -4.53 -6.53
N PRO A 103 -3.24 -5.53 -6.92
CA PRO A 103 -3.85 -6.47 -5.98
C PRO A 103 -2.85 -7.30 -5.18
N ASP A 104 -1.67 -7.55 -5.73
CA ASP A 104 -0.69 -8.48 -5.17
C ASP A 104 0.29 -7.81 -4.17
N THR A 105 -0.04 -6.62 -3.66
CA THR A 105 0.89 -5.80 -2.84
C THR A 105 0.57 -5.78 -1.34
N GLY A 106 -0.35 -6.64 -0.92
CA GLY A 106 -0.68 -6.85 0.48
C GLY A 106 -2.16 -6.60 0.81
N PRO A 107 -2.66 -7.17 1.92
CA PRO A 107 -4.08 -7.16 2.30
C PRO A 107 -4.63 -5.76 2.65
N LEU A 108 -3.76 -4.80 2.93
CA LEU A 108 -4.13 -3.42 3.30
C LEU A 108 -3.91 -2.43 2.15
N THR A 109 -3.48 -2.88 0.98
CA THR A 109 -3.28 -1.96 -0.14
C THR A 109 -4.61 -1.45 -0.66
N THR A 110 -4.65 -0.17 -0.98
CA THR A 110 -5.77 0.47 -1.67
C THR A 110 -5.32 0.99 -3.03
N GLY A 111 -6.26 1.09 -3.97
CA GLY A 111 -6.02 1.72 -5.26
C GLY A 111 -6.12 3.23 -5.18
N TYR A 112 -5.59 3.93 -6.19
CA TYR A 112 -5.77 5.36 -6.36
C TYR A 112 -6.76 5.63 -7.49
N THR A 113 -7.65 6.57 -7.24
CA THR A 113 -8.71 7.02 -8.14
C THR A 113 -8.54 8.51 -8.48
N TRP A 114 -8.75 8.84 -9.75
CA TRP A 114 -8.79 10.20 -10.29
C TRP A 114 -10.09 10.42 -11.07
N ARG A 115 -10.72 11.59 -10.93
CA ARG A 115 -11.97 11.93 -11.61
C ARG A 115 -11.77 13.08 -12.58
N PHE A 116 -12.45 13.02 -13.72
CA PHE A 116 -12.37 14.02 -14.79
C PHE A 116 -13.76 14.29 -15.34
N GLY A 117 -14.16 15.55 -15.44
CA GLY A 117 -15.35 15.98 -16.16
C GLY A 117 -15.00 16.89 -17.33
N PHE A 118 -16.00 17.54 -17.92
CA PHE A 118 -15.85 18.45 -19.06
C PHE A 118 -14.90 19.62 -18.80
N ASP A 119 -14.90 20.08 -17.55
CA ASP A 119 -14.08 21.17 -17.04
C ASP A 119 -12.65 20.73 -16.69
N GLY A 120 -12.33 19.45 -16.93
CA GLY A 120 -11.02 18.87 -16.67
C GLY A 120 -11.02 18.03 -15.40
N LYS A 121 -9.92 18.08 -14.68
CA LYS A 121 -9.71 17.25 -13.50
C LYS A 121 -10.58 17.73 -12.33
N ARG A 122 -11.25 16.79 -11.67
CA ARG A 122 -12.06 17.00 -10.48
C ARG A 122 -11.39 16.38 -9.25
N ASP A 123 -11.80 16.85 -8.08
CA ASP A 123 -11.46 16.17 -6.83
C ASP A 123 -12.06 14.76 -6.83
N SER A 124 -11.27 13.78 -6.40
CA SER A 124 -11.74 12.40 -6.29
C SER A 124 -12.51 12.15 -4.99
N GLY A 125 -12.44 13.10 -4.05
CA GLY A 125 -13.12 13.05 -2.76
C GLY A 125 -12.33 12.27 -1.71
N ALA A 126 -12.61 12.57 -0.44
CA ALA A 126 -11.87 12.03 0.71
C ALA A 126 -11.95 10.49 0.84
N SER A 127 -12.98 9.85 0.28
CA SER A 127 -13.17 8.41 0.32
C SER A 127 -12.48 7.64 -0.81
N SER A 128 -11.82 8.33 -1.74
CA SER A 128 -11.21 7.71 -2.94
C SER A 128 -9.95 6.88 -2.66
N GLY A 129 -9.36 7.02 -1.48
CA GLY A 129 -8.07 6.42 -1.12
C GLY A 129 -6.85 7.12 -1.73
N THR A 130 -7.04 8.08 -2.65
CA THR A 130 -5.92 8.78 -3.29
C THR A 130 -5.42 9.94 -2.42
N PRO A 131 -4.14 9.96 -2.03
CA PRO A 131 -3.58 11.06 -1.27
C PRO A 131 -3.44 12.32 -2.14
N GLU A 132 -3.50 13.48 -1.49
CA GLU A 132 -3.49 14.79 -2.16
C GLU A 132 -2.27 14.99 -3.08
N PHE A 133 -1.08 14.56 -2.64
CA PHE A 133 0.12 14.68 -3.48
C PHE A 133 0.01 13.86 -4.78
N ALA A 134 -0.62 12.68 -4.73
CA ALA A 134 -0.82 11.82 -5.90
C ALA A 134 -1.93 12.38 -6.80
N GLN A 135 -2.94 13.03 -6.21
CA GLN A 135 -3.85 13.87 -6.98
C GLN A 135 -3.02 14.92 -7.74
N GLN A 136 -2.32 15.83 -7.08
CA GLN A 136 -1.64 16.94 -7.75
C GLN A 136 -0.66 16.54 -8.87
N LYS A 137 -0.05 15.35 -8.81
CA LYS A 137 0.91 14.86 -9.81
C LYS A 137 0.30 14.34 -11.12
N VAL A 138 -0.99 13.96 -11.13
CA VAL A 138 -1.64 13.45 -12.36
C VAL A 138 -2.13 14.61 -13.21
N ASN A 139 -1.64 14.67 -14.45
CA ASN A 139 -2.12 15.62 -15.44
C ASN A 139 -3.14 14.95 -16.35
N GLY A 140 -4.20 15.67 -16.72
CA GLY A 140 -5.18 15.19 -17.68
C GLY A 140 -5.75 16.33 -18.49
N ALA A 141 -6.06 16.08 -19.76
CA ALA A 141 -6.80 17.01 -20.61
C ALA A 141 -8.07 16.34 -21.09
N VAL A 142 -9.17 17.09 -21.04
CA VAL A 142 -10.49 16.65 -21.46
C VAL A 142 -10.95 17.52 -22.64
N GLU A 143 -11.49 16.89 -23.67
CA GLU A 143 -12.02 17.56 -24.85
C GLU A 143 -13.39 17.00 -25.21
N ARG A 144 -14.32 17.90 -25.53
CA ARG A 144 -15.60 17.52 -26.14
C ARG A 144 -15.46 17.48 -27.66
N ARG A 145 -15.92 16.39 -28.27
CA ARG A 145 -15.92 16.15 -29.72
C ARG A 145 -17.28 15.63 -30.15
N GLY A 146 -18.23 16.55 -30.36
CA GLY A 146 -19.62 16.19 -30.60
C GLY A 146 -20.22 15.49 -29.38
N THR A 147 -20.54 14.21 -29.54
CA THR A 147 -21.07 13.25 -28.55
C THR A 147 -19.99 12.41 -27.87
N THR A 148 -18.70 12.76 -28.05
CA THR A 148 -17.59 12.05 -27.42
C THR A 148 -16.87 12.95 -26.42
N LEU A 149 -16.70 12.46 -25.19
CA LEU A 149 -15.80 13.02 -24.19
C LEU A 149 -14.44 12.30 -24.28
N SER A 150 -13.41 13.04 -24.68
CA SER A 150 -12.06 12.53 -24.87
C SER A 150 -11.17 12.95 -23.69
N LEU A 151 -10.70 12.01 -22.90
CA LEU A 151 -9.70 12.20 -21.85
C LEU A 151 -8.34 11.64 -22.29
N VAL A 152 -7.25 12.35 -21.99
CA VAL A 152 -5.92 11.73 -21.91
C VAL A 152 -5.30 12.12 -20.59
N ALA A 153 -5.01 11.11 -19.76
CA ALA A 153 -4.35 11.23 -18.47
C ALA A 153 -2.90 10.72 -18.54
N ALA A 154 -2.01 11.43 -17.85
CA ALA A 154 -0.63 11.07 -17.61
C ALA A 154 -0.43 10.84 -16.11
N VAL A 155 -0.18 9.58 -15.74
CA VAL A 155 0.02 9.12 -14.37
C VAL A 155 1.49 8.76 -14.18
N PRO A 156 2.31 9.64 -13.59
CA PRO A 156 3.70 9.31 -13.31
C PRO A 156 3.78 8.20 -12.25
N VAL A 157 4.87 7.43 -12.22
CA VAL A 157 5.12 6.38 -11.22
C VAL A 157 5.07 6.95 -9.79
N ARG A 158 5.42 8.23 -9.62
CA ARG A 158 5.29 8.96 -8.37
C ARG A 158 3.85 9.22 -7.90
N ALA A 159 2.86 8.95 -8.73
CA ALA A 159 1.45 9.02 -8.41
C ALA A 159 0.78 7.64 -8.43
N LEU A 160 1.52 6.55 -8.60
CA LEU A 160 0.93 5.22 -8.51
C LEU A 160 0.63 4.86 -7.04
N PRO A 161 -0.41 4.05 -6.78
CA PRO A 161 -0.57 3.40 -5.49
C PRO A 161 0.58 2.44 -5.23
N ARG A 162 0.62 1.86 -4.02
CA ARG A 162 1.61 0.86 -3.64
C ARG A 162 1.71 -0.24 -4.72
N PHE A 163 2.94 -0.54 -5.14
CA PHE A 163 3.26 -1.52 -6.20
C PHE A 163 4.38 -2.48 -5.75
N PRO A 164 4.55 -3.67 -6.36
CA PRO A 164 5.55 -4.63 -5.90
C PRO A 164 6.98 -4.11 -6.02
N SER A 165 7.82 -4.41 -5.03
CA SER A 165 9.22 -3.94 -4.99
C SER A 165 10.13 -4.73 -5.94
N ILE A 166 9.84 -6.01 -6.16
CA ILE A 166 10.64 -6.96 -6.95
C ILE A 166 9.78 -7.67 -8.00
N ASP A 167 8.59 -8.12 -7.62
CA ASP A 167 7.69 -8.89 -8.46
C ASP A 167 7.14 -8.09 -9.66
N PRO A 168 6.58 -8.79 -10.67
CA PRO A 168 5.90 -8.13 -11.78
C PRO A 168 4.86 -7.11 -11.32
N MET A 169 4.90 -5.91 -11.88
CA MET A 169 3.94 -4.84 -11.59
C MET A 169 2.60 -5.10 -12.30
N VAL A 170 1.85 -6.09 -11.82
CA VAL A 170 0.50 -6.42 -12.30
C VAL A 170 -0.52 -5.52 -11.63
N MET A 171 -1.34 -4.85 -12.45
CA MET A 171 -2.30 -3.85 -12.01
C MET A 171 -3.65 -4.01 -12.73
N ASP A 172 -4.70 -3.59 -12.03
CA ASP A 172 -5.98 -3.26 -12.62
C ASP A 172 -6.00 -1.77 -12.97
N VAL A 173 -6.43 -1.47 -14.21
CA VAL A 173 -6.75 -0.12 -14.67
C VAL A 173 -8.24 -0.08 -14.97
N CYS A 174 -9.00 0.43 -14.01
CA CYS A 174 -10.44 0.57 -14.09
C CYS A 174 -10.81 1.95 -14.58
N ILE A 175 -11.66 2.00 -15.60
CA ILE A 175 -12.21 3.19 -16.20
C ILE A 175 -13.71 3.05 -16.10
N THR A 176 -14.35 4.01 -15.47
CA THR A 176 -15.81 4.09 -15.34
C THR A 176 -16.26 5.41 -15.90
N TYR A 177 -17.23 5.38 -16.81
CA TYR A 177 -17.93 6.55 -17.28
C TYR A 177 -19.30 6.61 -16.61
N GLU A 178 -19.51 7.67 -15.83
CA GLU A 178 -20.78 7.97 -15.16
C GLU A 178 -21.54 8.96 -16.02
N ASP A 179 -22.60 8.47 -16.67
CA ASP A 179 -23.57 9.25 -17.43
C ASP A 179 -24.60 9.88 -16.47
N GLN A 180 -24.81 11.20 -16.59
CA GLN A 180 -25.82 11.96 -15.85
C GLN A 180 -26.95 12.44 -16.78
N ASP A 181 -27.66 11.51 -17.42
CA ASP A 181 -28.88 11.79 -18.16
C ASP A 181 -29.92 12.63 -17.38
N GLY A 182 -30.49 13.63 -18.05
CA GLY A 182 -31.27 14.72 -17.45
C GLY A 182 -32.59 14.37 -16.76
N GLU A 183 -33.06 13.12 -16.76
CA GLU A 183 -34.29 12.72 -16.06
C GLU A 183 -34.19 11.36 -15.31
N GLY A 184 -32.99 10.78 -15.19
CA GLY A 184 -32.74 9.55 -14.45
C GLY A 184 -31.24 9.35 -14.18
N LYS A 185 -30.86 8.53 -13.20
CA LYS A 185 -29.44 8.17 -13.06
C LYS A 185 -29.07 7.26 -14.24
N GLY A 186 -28.26 7.78 -15.17
CA GLY A 186 -27.66 6.98 -16.24
C GLY A 186 -26.95 5.74 -15.70
N VAL A 187 -26.94 4.66 -16.49
CA VAL A 187 -26.28 3.42 -16.10
C VAL A 187 -24.79 3.57 -16.37
N PRO A 188 -23.91 3.55 -15.34
CA PRO A 188 -22.49 3.72 -15.55
C PRO A 188 -21.92 2.53 -16.31
N VAL A 189 -20.99 2.82 -17.23
CA VAL A 189 -20.26 1.79 -17.98
C VAL A 189 -18.83 1.70 -17.50
N SER A 190 -18.34 0.48 -17.31
CA SER A 190 -17.00 0.21 -16.78
C SER A 190 -16.32 -0.93 -17.51
N ASN A 191 -14.99 -0.96 -17.54
CA ASN A 191 -14.23 -2.17 -17.90
C ASN A 191 -13.90 -3.06 -16.69
N CYS A 192 -14.41 -2.71 -15.51
CA CYS A 192 -14.19 -3.46 -14.28
C CYS A 192 -15.50 -3.90 -13.63
N GLN A 193 -15.41 -5.02 -12.89
CA GLN A 193 -16.47 -5.53 -12.05
C GLN A 193 -15.92 -5.73 -10.64
N SER A 194 -16.60 -5.17 -9.63
CA SER A 194 -16.18 -5.24 -8.22
C SER A 194 -14.73 -4.76 -7.97
N GLY A 195 -14.26 -3.79 -8.75
CA GLY A 195 -12.90 -3.21 -8.62
C GLY A 195 -11.80 -3.94 -9.39
N THR A 196 -12.12 -4.98 -10.14
CA THR A 196 -11.16 -5.78 -10.91
C THR A 196 -11.46 -5.71 -12.40
N MET A 197 -10.43 -5.62 -13.25
CA MET A 197 -10.62 -5.62 -14.70
C MET A 197 -11.31 -6.89 -15.18
N VAL A 198 -12.31 -6.72 -16.04
CA VAL A 198 -12.92 -7.83 -16.76
C VAL A 198 -11.94 -8.29 -17.85
N GLY A 199 -11.52 -9.55 -17.77
CA GLY A 199 -10.49 -10.12 -18.64
C GLY A 199 -9.11 -10.14 -17.97
N GLU A 200 -8.06 -9.92 -18.76
CA GLU A 200 -6.67 -9.98 -18.30
C GLU A 200 -6.25 -8.67 -17.63
N ALA A 201 -5.47 -8.78 -16.54
CA ALA A 201 -4.86 -7.62 -15.89
C ALA A 201 -3.82 -6.96 -16.80
N LEU A 202 -3.34 -5.78 -16.43
CA LEU A 202 -2.24 -5.12 -17.11
C LEU A 202 -0.94 -5.34 -16.34
N ARG A 203 0.16 -5.55 -17.04
CA ARG A 203 1.50 -5.62 -16.44
C ARG A 203 2.32 -4.44 -16.92
N LEU A 204 2.77 -3.58 -16.01
CA LEU A 204 3.76 -2.56 -16.35
C LEU A 204 5.12 -3.21 -16.63
N PRO A 205 5.91 -2.65 -17.56
CA PRO A 205 7.33 -3.01 -17.68
C PRO A 205 8.08 -2.74 -16.37
N ASP A 206 9.19 -3.44 -16.12
CA ASP A 206 9.99 -3.30 -14.89
C ASP A 206 10.91 -2.07 -14.90
N GLU A 207 11.24 -1.56 -16.10
CA GLU A 207 12.12 -0.42 -16.32
C GLU A 207 11.80 0.81 -15.46
N PRO A 208 10.53 1.20 -15.24
CA PRO A 208 10.17 2.38 -14.46
C PRO A 208 10.56 2.21 -12.99
N ARG A 209 10.27 1.03 -12.42
CA ARG A 209 10.66 0.67 -11.05
C ARG A 209 12.18 0.63 -10.92
N LYS A 210 12.88 0.02 -11.88
CA LYS A 210 14.35 -0.01 -11.91
C LYS A 210 14.98 1.38 -12.03
N ALA A 211 14.33 2.29 -12.77
CA ALA A 211 14.79 3.67 -12.95
C ALA A 211 14.71 4.52 -11.67
N LEU A 212 13.94 4.10 -10.66
CA LEU A 212 13.85 4.78 -9.37
C LEU A 212 15.16 4.70 -8.56
N LYS A 213 16.04 3.73 -8.87
CA LYS A 213 17.31 3.49 -8.16
C LYS A 213 17.15 3.30 -6.64
N LEU A 214 15.99 2.85 -6.19
CA LEU A 214 15.73 2.51 -4.80
C LEU A 214 16.43 1.20 -4.46
N LYS A 215 16.91 1.09 -3.22
CA LYS A 215 17.60 -0.10 -2.70
C LYS A 215 16.98 -0.54 -1.37
N PRO A 216 15.71 -0.94 -1.36
CA PRO A 216 15.09 -1.45 -0.15
C PRO A 216 15.72 -2.80 0.26
N PRO A 217 15.71 -3.16 1.56
CA PRO A 217 16.09 -4.50 2.02
C PRO A 217 15.20 -5.60 1.47
N GLU A 218 15.66 -6.85 1.50
CA GLU A 218 14.92 -8.03 0.99
C GLU A 218 13.54 -8.22 1.64
N ALA A 219 13.38 -7.83 2.90
CA ALA A 219 12.12 -7.93 3.62
C ALA A 219 11.01 -6.99 3.07
N VAL A 220 11.37 -6.01 2.23
CA VAL A 220 10.42 -5.09 1.61
C VAL A 220 9.85 -5.72 0.34
N THR A 221 8.55 -6.04 0.37
CA THR A 221 7.83 -6.69 -0.74
C THR A 221 7.11 -5.68 -1.64
N ALA A 222 6.83 -4.48 -1.14
CA ALA A 222 6.12 -3.44 -1.89
C ALA A 222 6.67 -2.04 -1.63
N LEU A 223 6.54 -1.16 -2.62
CA LEU A 223 6.95 0.23 -2.59
C LEU A 223 5.73 1.14 -2.76
N GLU A 224 5.70 2.23 -2.01
CA GLU A 224 4.63 3.23 -2.07
C GLU A 224 5.24 4.63 -2.18
N PRO A 225 4.87 5.44 -3.19
CA PRO A 225 5.24 6.84 -3.21
C PRO A 225 4.60 7.60 -2.04
N ALA A 226 5.32 8.59 -1.52
CA ALA A 226 4.81 9.57 -0.58
C ALA A 226 5.14 10.99 -1.07
N ALA A 227 4.61 12.01 -0.38
CA ALA A 227 4.81 13.41 -0.75
C ALA A 227 6.30 13.82 -0.75
N THR A 228 7.08 13.29 0.20
CA THR A 228 8.48 13.67 0.48
C THR A 228 9.46 12.50 0.38
N GLY A 229 9.06 11.38 -0.24
CA GLY A 229 9.89 10.19 -0.26
C GLY A 229 9.19 8.93 -0.70
N TRP A 230 9.72 7.78 -0.32
CA TRP A 230 9.22 6.44 -0.61
C TRP A 230 9.07 5.65 0.69
N LEU A 231 8.04 4.82 0.74
CA LEU A 231 7.86 3.80 1.76
C LEU A 231 8.07 2.41 1.17
N GLY A 232 8.70 1.55 1.97
CA GLY A 232 8.81 0.12 1.73
C GLY A 232 8.00 -0.64 2.77
N TRP A 233 7.16 -1.55 2.30
CA TRP A 233 6.26 -2.35 3.12
C TRP A 233 6.72 -3.79 3.15
N ASP A 234 6.59 -4.43 4.32
CA ASP A 234 6.83 -5.87 4.46
C ASP A 234 5.61 -6.71 4.04
N LEU A 235 5.76 -8.03 4.10
CA LEU A 235 4.71 -9.00 3.78
C LEU A 235 3.43 -8.82 4.62
N LEU A 236 3.57 -8.32 5.86
CA LEU A 236 2.45 -8.09 6.78
C LEU A 236 1.86 -6.69 6.62
N SER A 237 2.28 -5.93 5.61
CA SER A 237 1.83 -4.56 5.35
C SER A 237 2.16 -3.58 6.48
N TYR A 238 3.32 -3.73 7.10
CA TYR A 238 3.89 -2.69 7.97
C TYR A 238 5.03 -1.93 7.27
N PRO A 239 5.21 -0.62 7.53
CA PRO A 239 6.33 0.14 6.97
C PRO A 239 7.67 -0.35 7.53
N ALA A 240 8.43 -1.08 6.71
CA ALA A 240 9.72 -1.67 7.10
C ALA A 240 10.91 -0.83 6.64
N TRP A 241 10.71 0.08 5.69
CA TRP A 241 11.76 0.91 5.13
C TRP A 241 11.20 2.24 4.63
N ALA A 242 12.03 3.28 4.63
CA ALA A 242 11.70 4.56 4.04
C ALA A 242 12.92 5.18 3.36
N GLN A 243 12.68 6.02 2.36
CA GLN A 243 13.70 6.87 1.76
C GLN A 243 13.13 8.26 1.48
N GLY A 244 13.70 9.28 2.10
CA GLY A 244 13.37 10.68 1.84
C GLY A 244 13.92 11.15 0.50
N ASP A 245 13.27 12.16 -0.09
CA ASP A 245 13.85 12.92 -1.19
C ASP A 245 15.08 13.73 -0.70
N GLU A 246 15.07 14.11 0.59
CA GLU A 246 16.17 14.73 1.35
C GLU A 246 16.58 13.86 2.55
N GLU A 247 17.57 14.32 3.33
CA GLU A 247 17.99 13.63 4.55
C GLU A 247 16.83 13.56 5.57
N LEU A 248 16.74 12.43 6.27
CA LEU A 248 15.65 12.16 7.19
C LEU A 248 15.98 12.72 8.57
N SER A 249 15.15 13.65 9.04
CA SER A 249 15.08 14.04 10.45
C SER A 249 14.09 13.14 11.18
N PRO A 250 14.07 13.14 12.53
CA PRO A 250 13.05 12.42 13.28
C PRO A 250 11.62 12.83 12.89
N GLU A 251 11.39 14.12 12.65
CA GLU A 251 10.09 14.66 12.25
C GLU A 251 9.71 14.21 10.83
N SER A 252 10.60 14.39 9.85
CA SER A 252 10.29 14.04 8.47
C SER A 252 10.12 12.53 8.27
N LEU A 253 10.85 11.71 9.04
CA LEU A 253 10.63 10.26 9.05
C LEU A 253 9.27 9.88 9.64
N ARG A 254 8.86 10.50 10.76
CA ARG A 254 7.55 10.22 11.37
C ARG A 254 6.43 10.57 10.40
N GLU A 255 6.45 11.75 9.81
CA GLU A 255 5.44 12.16 8.82
C GLU A 255 5.41 11.22 7.60
N LEU A 256 6.58 10.74 7.16
CA LEU A 256 6.69 9.81 6.05
C LEU A 256 6.11 8.44 6.38
N VAL A 257 6.44 7.87 7.54
CA VAL A 257 6.08 6.49 7.96
C VAL A 257 4.64 6.40 8.46
N VAL A 258 4.16 7.41 9.18
CA VAL A 258 2.81 7.47 9.73
C VAL A 258 2.11 8.73 9.26
N GLY A 259 1.02 8.55 8.50
CA GLY A 259 0.23 9.69 7.99
C GLY A 259 -0.38 10.57 9.09
N LYS A 260 -0.46 10.07 10.34
CA LYS A 260 -0.78 10.85 11.55
C LYS A 260 0.11 10.37 12.70
N PRO A 261 1.26 11.03 12.95
CA PRO A 261 2.13 10.63 14.04
C PRO A 261 1.45 10.82 15.40
N VAL A 262 1.68 9.86 16.31
CA VAL A 262 1.21 9.93 17.69
C VAL A 262 2.32 10.50 18.56
N ASP A 263 2.04 11.60 19.26
CA ASP A 263 2.96 12.14 20.25
C ASP A 263 2.93 11.31 21.54
N ALA A 264 4.10 10.91 22.03
CA ALA A 264 4.23 10.02 23.19
C ALA A 264 3.57 10.61 24.46
N LYS A 265 3.75 11.92 24.70
CA LYS A 265 3.18 12.60 25.86
C LYS A 265 1.65 12.63 25.79
N SER A 266 1.08 12.87 24.62
CA SER A 266 -0.37 12.91 24.42
C SER A 266 -1.10 11.60 24.78
N VAL A 267 -0.39 10.47 24.80
CA VAL A 267 -0.95 9.14 25.13
C VAL A 267 -0.35 8.52 26.40
N ASN A 268 0.38 9.30 27.20
CA ASN A 268 1.01 8.88 28.45
C ASN A 268 1.93 7.65 28.30
N VAL A 269 2.71 7.58 27.21
CA VAL A 269 3.82 6.62 27.09
C VAL A 269 5.15 7.35 27.19
N ASN A 270 6.15 6.72 27.79
CA ASN A 270 7.47 7.29 27.95
C ASN A 270 8.44 6.62 26.99
N VAL A 271 8.35 7.05 25.73
CA VAL A 271 9.15 6.54 24.61
C VAL A 271 9.99 7.70 24.08
N PRO A 272 11.33 7.58 24.03
CA PRO A 272 12.19 8.64 23.54
C PRO A 272 12.04 8.81 22.03
N GLU A 273 12.20 10.05 21.59
CA GLU A 273 12.10 10.42 20.19
C GLU A 273 13.21 9.82 19.31
N SER A 274 14.39 9.71 19.88
CA SER A 274 15.57 9.08 19.29
C SER A 274 16.35 8.33 20.37
N LEU A 275 17.11 7.34 19.91
CA LEU A 275 18.02 6.54 20.71
C LEU A 275 19.35 6.47 19.97
N SER A 276 20.46 6.46 20.69
CA SER A 276 21.78 6.35 20.08
C SER A 276 22.51 5.16 20.66
N LEU A 277 23.01 4.28 19.79
CA LEU A 277 23.94 3.23 20.16
C LEU A 277 25.35 3.84 20.29
N THR A 278 26.20 3.20 21.08
CA THR A 278 27.65 3.42 21.04
C THR A 278 28.17 3.21 19.61
N GLY A 279 28.80 4.24 19.01
CA GLY A 279 29.33 4.16 17.63
C GLY A 279 28.53 4.87 16.54
N GLU A 280 27.86 5.99 16.86
CA GLU A 280 27.17 6.91 15.92
C GLU A 280 25.84 6.42 15.32
N LEU A 281 25.40 5.18 15.59
CA LEU A 281 24.12 4.70 15.12
C LEU A 281 22.96 5.42 15.83
N SER A 282 22.14 6.12 15.05
CA SER A 282 20.98 6.84 15.55
C SER A 282 19.69 6.17 15.10
N PHE A 283 18.87 5.82 16.08
CA PHE A 283 17.53 5.32 15.88
C PHE A 283 16.52 6.43 16.11
N VAL A 284 15.50 6.48 15.26
CA VAL A 284 14.32 7.32 15.47
C VAL A 284 13.17 6.43 15.86
N THR A 285 12.44 6.85 16.89
CA THR A 285 11.21 6.16 17.29
C THR A 285 10.00 6.78 16.60
N VAL A 286 9.14 5.91 16.07
CA VAL A 286 7.87 6.27 15.45
C VAL A 286 6.76 5.52 16.17
N LEU A 287 5.77 6.24 16.69
CA LEU A 287 4.58 5.64 17.29
C LEU A 287 3.44 5.56 16.27
N SER A 288 2.80 4.39 16.19
CA SER A 288 1.71 4.10 15.26
C SER A 288 0.59 3.30 15.94
N GLY A 289 -0.55 3.14 15.28
CA GLY A 289 -1.70 2.40 15.82
C GLY A 289 -2.66 3.28 16.63
N LYS A 290 -3.39 2.67 17.58
CA LYS A 290 -4.42 3.34 18.38
C LYS A 290 -4.14 3.16 19.86
N ASN A 291 -4.32 4.22 20.66
CA ASN A 291 -4.14 4.13 22.11
C ASN A 291 -5.25 3.28 22.75
N PRO A 292 -4.93 2.12 23.35
CA PRO A 292 -5.96 1.25 23.95
C PRO A 292 -6.63 1.83 25.19
N TYR A 293 -6.07 2.88 25.79
CA TYR A 293 -6.72 3.61 26.89
C TYR A 293 -7.05 5.04 26.49
N ALA A 294 -7.61 5.22 25.30
CA ALA A 294 -8.19 6.49 24.86
C ALA A 294 -9.38 6.93 25.74
N VAL A 295 -10.06 5.98 26.40
CA VAL A 295 -11.15 6.24 27.35
C VAL A 295 -10.64 6.00 28.77
N ALA A 296 -10.81 7.00 29.65
CA ALA A 296 -10.34 6.93 31.02
C ALA A 296 -10.98 5.73 31.77
N GLY A 297 -10.15 4.94 32.44
CA GLY A 297 -10.58 3.77 33.22
C GLY A 297 -10.97 2.54 32.38
N GLN A 298 -10.84 2.58 31.06
CA GLN A 298 -11.11 1.46 30.17
C GLN A 298 -9.88 1.10 29.33
N CYS A 299 -9.76 -0.17 28.99
CA CYS A 299 -8.78 -0.64 28.03
C CYS A 299 -9.47 -1.45 26.93
N ASP A 300 -9.25 -1.05 25.68
CA ASP A 300 -9.75 -1.72 24.48
C ASP A 300 -8.71 -2.72 23.96
N ALA A 301 -8.98 -4.02 24.17
CA ALA A 301 -8.07 -5.11 23.80
C ALA A 301 -7.94 -5.31 22.29
N GLU A 302 -8.84 -4.76 21.47
CA GLU A 302 -8.80 -4.83 20.01
C GLU A 302 -7.87 -3.75 19.41
N THR A 303 -7.28 -2.92 20.26
CA THR A 303 -6.39 -1.83 19.83
C THR A 303 -5.03 -1.94 20.48
N GLU A 304 -4.02 -1.49 19.73
CA GLU A 304 -2.64 -1.49 20.17
C GLU A 304 -1.95 -0.23 19.66
N LEU A 305 -1.18 0.39 20.55
CA LEU A 305 -0.21 1.41 20.17
C LEU A 305 1.13 0.69 19.98
N ARG A 306 1.77 0.91 18.85
CA ARG A 306 3.06 0.30 18.48
C ARG A 306 4.17 1.33 18.50
N LEU A 307 5.38 0.87 18.81
CA LEU A 307 6.61 1.57 18.49
C LEU A 307 7.32 0.87 17.33
N GLY A 308 7.83 1.67 16.39
CA GLY A 308 8.83 1.27 15.44
C GLY A 308 10.13 2.00 15.74
N LEU A 309 11.24 1.26 15.87
CA LEU A 309 12.58 1.85 15.87
C LEU A 309 13.15 1.77 14.47
N TYR A 310 13.62 2.91 13.96
CA TYR A 310 14.19 3.02 12.63
C TYR A 310 15.64 3.46 12.71
N LEU A 311 16.55 2.64 12.19
CA LEU A 311 17.93 3.06 11.96
C LEU A 311 17.97 4.02 10.77
N VAL A 312 18.41 5.26 11.00
CA VAL A 312 18.48 6.30 9.98
C VAL A 312 19.91 6.42 9.45
N THR A 313 20.06 6.52 8.13
CA THR A 313 21.36 6.70 7.46
C THR A 313 21.20 7.66 6.28
N GLY A 314 21.45 8.95 6.53
CA GLY A 314 21.24 10.01 5.55
C GLY A 314 19.78 10.08 5.10
N LYS A 315 19.51 9.66 3.86
CA LYS A 315 18.16 9.70 3.27
C LYS A 315 17.32 8.45 3.51
N THR A 316 17.89 7.39 4.10
CA THR A 316 17.18 6.12 4.28
C THR A 316 16.93 5.82 5.73
N ALA A 317 15.84 5.09 5.99
CA ALA A 317 15.52 4.57 7.30
C ALA A 317 15.07 3.11 7.17
N ARG A 318 15.60 2.23 8.01
CA ARG A 318 15.20 0.82 8.07
C ARG A 318 14.60 0.54 9.43
N ARG A 319 13.40 -0.06 9.48
CA ARG A 319 12.81 -0.52 10.74
C ARG A 319 13.65 -1.68 11.28
N VAL A 320 14.16 -1.52 12.49
CA VAL A 320 15.00 -2.51 13.17
C VAL A 320 14.30 -3.19 14.34
N LEU A 321 13.18 -2.62 14.79
CA LEU A 321 12.27 -3.21 15.76
C LEU A 321 10.85 -2.71 15.48
N GLU A 322 9.88 -3.60 15.55
CA GLU A 322 8.49 -3.24 15.81
C GLU A 322 8.04 -3.95 17.08
N TRP A 323 7.47 -3.21 18.02
CA TRP A 323 7.03 -3.76 19.28
C TRP A 323 5.87 -2.97 19.88
N PRO A 324 5.01 -3.57 20.73
CA PRO A 324 3.95 -2.81 21.37
C PRO A 324 4.50 -1.69 22.28
N ALA A 325 3.96 -0.48 22.15
CA ALA A 325 4.16 0.63 23.08
C ALA A 325 3.07 0.67 24.16
N ALA A 326 1.85 0.23 23.83
CA ALA A 326 0.80 0.03 24.81
C ALA A 326 -0.22 -1.03 24.36
N THR A 327 -0.56 -1.94 25.27
CA THR A 327 -1.65 -2.94 25.14
C THR A 327 -2.36 -3.11 26.48
N CYS A 328 -3.53 -3.75 26.50
CA CYS A 328 -4.18 -4.11 27.77
C CYS A 328 -3.39 -5.15 28.57
N ALA A 329 -2.67 -6.05 27.89
CA ALA A 329 -1.89 -7.09 28.54
C ALA A 329 -0.61 -6.55 29.19
N LEU A 330 0.08 -5.63 28.50
CA LEU A 330 1.37 -5.09 28.94
C LEU A 330 1.23 -3.78 29.72
N GLY A 331 0.13 -3.04 29.61
CA GLY A 331 0.09 -1.67 30.13
C GLY A 331 0.71 -0.68 29.12
N ARG A 332 1.30 0.39 29.63
CA ARG A 332 1.98 1.44 28.85
C ARG A 332 3.49 1.29 28.99
N ALA A 333 4.24 1.52 27.91
CA ALA A 333 5.68 1.66 28.00
C ALA A 333 6.03 2.83 28.95
N SER A 334 6.67 2.50 30.06
CA SER A 334 7.12 3.44 31.10
C SER A 334 8.57 3.87 30.92
N SER A 335 9.37 3.08 30.19
CA SER A 335 10.64 3.52 29.63
C SER A 335 11.09 2.63 28.47
N VAL A 336 11.93 3.19 27.60
CA VAL A 336 12.65 2.51 26.52
C VAL A 336 14.08 3.01 26.57
N GLU A 337 15.02 2.13 26.88
CA GLU A 337 16.40 2.49 27.20
C GLU A 337 17.37 1.56 26.47
N LEU A 338 18.45 2.13 25.92
CA LEU A 338 19.62 1.38 25.47
C LEU A 338 20.66 1.36 26.60
N ASP A 339 21.22 0.19 26.88
CA ASP A 339 22.35 0.04 27.81
C ASP A 339 23.70 0.15 27.08
N GLU A 340 24.79 0.08 27.85
CA GLU A 340 26.17 0.20 27.35
C GLU A 340 26.65 -1.04 26.57
N GLU A 341 25.90 -2.15 26.62
CA GLU A 341 26.19 -3.41 25.95
C GLU A 341 25.29 -3.63 24.71
N ASP A 342 24.76 -2.55 24.15
CA ASP A 342 23.86 -2.54 22.98
C ASP A 342 22.52 -3.30 23.21
N GLY A 343 22.15 -3.49 24.48
CA GLY A 343 20.89 -4.06 24.91
C GLY A 343 19.78 -3.00 24.94
N LEU A 344 18.61 -3.34 24.40
CA LEU A 344 17.42 -2.50 24.46
C LEU A 344 16.45 -3.09 25.49
N THR A 345 16.02 -2.27 26.44
CA THR A 345 15.03 -2.63 27.44
C THR A 345 13.78 -1.78 27.30
N ILE A 346 12.60 -2.42 27.26
CA ILE A 346 11.30 -1.76 27.34
C ILE A 346 10.62 -2.20 28.64
N ARG A 347 10.33 -1.23 29.51
CA ARG A 347 9.58 -1.45 30.76
C ARG A 347 8.15 -0.98 30.60
N TYR A 348 7.22 -1.71 31.21
CA TYR A 348 5.81 -1.36 31.16
C TYR A 348 5.21 -1.08 32.54
N SER A 349 4.12 -0.33 32.55
CA SER A 349 3.40 0.07 33.76
C SER A 349 2.82 -1.08 34.58
N ASN A 350 2.64 -2.27 33.99
CA ASN A 350 2.22 -3.47 34.73
C ASN A 350 3.40 -4.23 35.40
N GLY A 351 4.63 -3.72 35.26
CA GLY A 351 5.86 -4.34 35.76
C GLY A 351 6.55 -5.30 34.78
N ALA A 352 5.97 -5.57 33.60
CA ALA A 352 6.62 -6.38 32.57
C ALA A 352 7.86 -5.68 32.00
N MET A 353 8.84 -6.47 31.62
CA MET A 353 10.08 -6.03 30.98
C MET A 353 10.34 -6.88 29.74
N MET A 354 10.73 -6.23 28.66
CA MET A 354 11.13 -6.88 27.42
C MET A 354 12.54 -6.43 27.06
N ASN A 355 13.42 -7.41 26.85
CA ASN A 355 14.83 -7.18 26.56
C ASN A 355 15.12 -7.62 25.14
N PHE A 356 15.99 -6.88 24.46
CA PHE A 356 16.44 -7.17 23.12
C PHE A 356 17.95 -6.93 23.02
N VAL A 357 18.58 -7.64 22.09
CA VAL A 357 19.99 -7.45 21.75
C VAL A 357 20.11 -7.01 20.30
N TRP A 358 21.02 -6.07 20.05
CA TRP A 358 21.36 -5.64 18.70
C TRP A 358 22.16 -6.72 17.96
N SER A 359 21.67 -7.19 16.81
CA SER A 359 22.36 -8.19 15.97
C SER A 359 23.30 -7.58 14.92
N GLY A 360 23.37 -6.24 14.84
CA GLY A 360 24.04 -5.52 13.74
C GLY A 360 23.09 -5.02 12.66
N ASP A 361 21.89 -5.59 12.57
CA ASP A 361 20.89 -5.21 11.56
C ASP A 361 19.48 -5.02 12.11
N HIS A 362 19.11 -5.72 13.19
CA HIS A 362 17.84 -5.58 13.89
C HIS A 362 18.00 -5.84 15.41
N PHE A 363 16.95 -5.55 16.18
CA PHE A 363 16.88 -5.97 17.57
C PHE A 363 16.18 -7.32 17.66
N THR A 364 16.84 -8.29 18.28
CA THR A 364 16.26 -9.61 18.56
C THR A 364 15.88 -9.70 20.03
N ARG A 365 14.66 -10.16 20.32
CA ARG A 365 14.23 -10.37 21.71
C ARG A 365 15.14 -11.41 22.37
N THR A 366 15.71 -11.06 23.52
CA THR A 366 16.42 -12.01 24.36
C THR A 366 15.41 -12.70 25.26
N GLU A 367 15.23 -14.02 25.10
CA GLU A 367 14.49 -14.80 26.08
C GLU A 367 15.36 -14.92 27.33
N LEU A 368 14.93 -14.30 28.43
CA LEU A 368 15.48 -14.59 29.76
C LEU A 368 14.35 -15.11 30.66
N GLY A 369 14.28 -16.44 30.76
CA GLY A 369 13.75 -17.19 31.89
C GLY A 369 12.23 -17.25 32.03
N SER A 370 11.69 -18.46 31.90
CA SER A 370 10.46 -18.87 32.58
C SER A 370 10.44 -18.40 34.04
N ARG A 371 9.28 -17.87 34.47
CA ARG A 371 8.96 -17.45 35.85
C ARG A 371 9.54 -18.34 36.93
#